data_AF-A0A2K4WBF0-F1
#
_entry.id   AF-A0A2K4WBF0-F1
#
_cell.length_a   1.000
_cell.length_b   1.000
_cell.length_c   1.000
_cell.angle_alpha   90.00
_cell.angle_beta   90.00
_cell.angle_gamma   90.00
#
_symmetry.space_group_name_H-M   'P 1'
#
loop_
_entity.id
_entity.type
_entity.pdbx_description
1 polymer ?
#
loop_
_entity_poly.entity_id
_entity_poly.type
_entity_poly.pdbx_seq_one_letter_code
_entity_poly.pdbx_strand_id
1 'polypeptide(L)' 'MTVDNLPLSSWNRRWDFDGAKVICTTCQAVQEQNRAESSFLHTLQCKARMAHSEYPLRDLYRILKNQIEAGRH' A
#
# COMPACT_ATOMS: atom_id res chain seq x y z
N MET A 1 -13.61 -9.90 13.42
CA MET A 1 -12.99 -9.13 12.32
C MET A 1 -11.54 -8.95 12.69
N THR A 2 -10.63 -9.69 12.05
CA THR A 2 -9.21 -9.61 12.38
C THR A 2 -8.68 -8.26 11.91
N VAL A 3 -8.19 -7.46 12.85
CA VAL A 3 -7.37 -6.29 12.54
C VAL A 3 -6.10 -6.86 11.95
N ASP A 4 -6.06 -7.04 10.64
CA ASP A 4 -4.82 -7.36 9.93
C ASP A 4 -3.92 -6.13 10.05
N ASN A 5 -3.20 -6.06 11.17
CA ASN A 5 -2.02 -5.25 11.36
C ASN A 5 -0.97 -5.77 10.38
N LEU A 6 -1.12 -5.43 9.09
CA LEU A 6 -0.11 -5.69 8.10
C LEU A 6 1.14 -4.90 8.53
N PRO A 7 2.25 -5.56 8.89
CA PRO A 7 3.44 -4.82 9.29
C PRO A 7 3.95 -4.02 8.10
N LEU A 8 4.57 -2.86 8.36
CA LEU A 8 5.15 -2.01 7.32
C LEU A 8 6.13 -2.78 6.42
N SER A 9 6.84 -3.77 6.97
CA SER A 9 7.73 -4.65 6.21
C SER A 9 6.99 -5.48 5.15
N SER A 10 5.76 -5.93 5.42
CA SER A 10 4.93 -6.63 4.44
C SER A 10 4.39 -5.68 3.37
N TRP A 11 4.11 -4.43 3.73
CA TRP A 11 3.76 -3.38 2.77
C TRP A 11 4.94 -3.09 1.83
N ASN A 12 6.13 -2.84 2.39
CA ASN A 12 7.37 -2.53 1.66
C ASN A 12 7.83 -3.64 0.69
N ARG A 13 7.39 -4.90 0.88
CA ARG A 13 7.69 -5.98 -0.06
C ARG A 13 7.00 -5.78 -1.42
N ARG A 14 5.84 -5.13 -1.41
CA ARG A 14 4.95 -5.03 -2.58
C ARG A 14 4.93 -3.63 -3.18
N TRP A 15 5.22 -2.65 -2.34
CA TRP A 15 5.05 -1.25 -2.63
C TRP A 15 6.30 -0.49 -2.22
N ASP A 16 6.71 0.43 -3.08
CA ASP A 16 7.66 1.47 -2.76
C ASP A 16 6.91 2.80 -2.64
N PHE A 17 7.38 3.69 -1.77
CA PHE A 17 6.81 5.02 -1.58
C PHE A 17 7.87 6.08 -1.83
N ASP A 18 7.74 6.78 -2.97
CA ASP A 18 8.65 7.86 -3.36
C ASP A 18 7.92 9.19 -3.35
N GLY A 19 8.19 9.99 -2.31
CA GLY A 19 7.62 11.32 -2.09
C GLY A 19 6.11 11.34 -1.94
N ALA A 20 5.40 11.34 -3.08
CA ALA A 20 3.94 11.38 -3.18
C ALA A 20 3.37 10.30 -4.10
N LYS A 21 4.12 9.22 -4.32
CA LYS A 21 3.77 8.17 -5.27
C LYS A 21 3.95 6.81 -4.64
N VAL A 22 3.01 5.91 -4.89
CA VAL A 22 3.19 4.48 -4.64
C VAL A 22 3.58 3.80 -5.93
N ILE A 23 4.62 2.98 -5.87
CA ILE A 23 5.13 2.21 -6.99
C ILE A 23 5.00 0.73 -6.66
N CYS A 24 4.45 -0.08 -7.58
CA CYS A 24 4.49 -1.53 -7.41
C CYS A 24 5.91 -2.03 -7.67
N THR A 25 6.52 -2.73 -6.70
CA THR A 25 7.88 -3.27 -6.84
C THR A 25 7.98 -4.32 -7.96
N THR A 26 6.87 -4.98 -8.30
CA THR A 26 6.83 -6.03 -9.33
C THR A 26 6.66 -5.47 -10.74
N CYS A 27 5.70 -4.57 -10.94
CA CYS A 27 5.35 -4.10 -12.29
C CYS A 27 5.71 -2.64 -12.57
N GLN A 28 6.25 -1.92 -11.59
CA GLN A 28 6.66 -0.51 -11.70
C GLN A 28 5.51 0.44 -12.09
N ALA A 29 4.25 -0.03 -12.02
CA ALA A 29 3.09 0.83 -12.12
C ALA A 29 3.11 1.86 -10.97
N VAL A 30 2.58 3.04 -11.24
CA VAL A 30 2.63 4.17 -10.32
C VAL A 30 1.21 4.65 -10.01
N GLN A 31 0.95 4.91 -8.74
CA GLN A 31 -0.23 5.62 -8.27
C GLN A 31 0.21 6.91 -7.58
N GLU A 32 -0.25 8.04 -8.12
CA GLU A 32 -0.06 9.36 -7.52
C GLU A 32 -0.95 9.52 -6.27
N GLN A 33 -0.49 10.28 -5.27
CA GLN A 33 -1.20 10.49 -4.00
C GLN A 33 -2.62 11.04 -4.18
N ASN A 34 -2.86 11.87 -5.19
CA ASN A 34 -4.19 12.41 -5.49
C ASN A 34 -5.21 11.33 -5.92
N ARG A 35 -4.76 10.09 -6.15
CA ARG A 35 -5.59 8.92 -6.44
C ARG A 35 -5.66 7.92 -5.28
N ALA A 36 -5.32 8.33 -4.05
CA ALA A 36 -5.35 7.48 -2.86
C ALA A 36 -6.70 6.76 -2.63
N GLU A 37 -7.81 7.40 -3.04
CA GLU A 37 -9.15 6.86 -2.88
C GLU A 37 -9.55 5.83 -3.96
N SER A 38 -8.72 5.70 -5.01
CA SER A 38 -8.92 4.74 -6.09
C SER A 38 -8.11 3.47 -5.87
N SER A 39 -8.58 2.36 -6.43
CA SER A 39 -7.80 1.13 -6.44
C SER A 39 -6.51 1.30 -7.25
N PHE A 40 -5.44 0.65 -6.81
CA PHE A 40 -4.18 0.62 -7.51
C PHE A 40 -4.33 -0.16 -8.82
N LEU A 41 -3.83 0.43 -9.91
CA LEU A 41 -3.89 -0.16 -11.24
C LEU A 41 -2.53 -0.75 -11.62
N HIS A 42 -2.44 -2.08 -11.52
CA HIS A 42 -1.28 -2.82 -12.02
C HIS A 42 -1.26 -2.88 -13.56
N THR A 43 -0.08 -3.12 -14.12
CA THR A 43 0.01 -3.55 -15.53
C THR A 43 -0.63 -4.93 -15.70
N LEU A 44 -1.11 -5.23 -16.92
CA LEU A 44 -1.86 -6.47 -17.19
C LEU A 44 -1.09 -7.75 -16.84
N GLN A 45 0.24 -7.73 -16.94
CA GLN A 45 1.13 -8.87 -16.72
C GLN A 45 1.69 -8.94 -15.29
N CYS A 46 1.29 -8.04 -14.40
CA CYS A 46 1.80 -8.01 -13.04
C CYS A 46 1.38 -9.27 -12.28
N LYS A 47 2.36 -10.07 -11.84
CA LYS A 47 2.12 -11.25 -11.01
C LYS A 47 1.62 -10.91 -9.60
N ALA A 48 1.86 -9.69 -9.14
CA ALA A 48 1.36 -9.19 -7.86
C ALA A 48 -0.08 -8.65 -7.95
N ARG A 49 -0.69 -8.61 -9.15
CA ARG A 49 -2.08 -8.25 -9.34
C ARG A 49 -2.97 -9.25 -8.61
N MET A 50 -3.67 -8.79 -7.59
CA MET A 50 -4.63 -9.61 -6.85
C MET A 50 -6.02 -9.59 -7.51
N ALA A 51 -6.85 -10.57 -7.18
CA ALA A 51 -8.24 -10.63 -7.65
C ALA A 51 -9.13 -9.53 -7.03
N HIS A 52 -8.71 -8.98 -5.90
CA HIS A 52 -9.41 -7.88 -5.22
C HIS A 52 -8.73 -6.53 -5.49
N SER A 53 -9.49 -5.45 -5.29
CA SER A 53 -8.98 -4.08 -5.37
C SER A 53 -8.02 -3.79 -4.22
N GLU A 54 -6.87 -3.19 -4.53
CA GLU A 54 -5.83 -2.86 -3.57
C GLU A 54 -5.73 -1.35 -3.38
N TYR A 55 -5.50 -0.89 -2.15
CA TYR A 55 -5.47 0.55 -1.82
C TYR A 55 -4.20 0.87 -1.01
N PRO A 56 -3.01 0.80 -1.64
CA PRO A 56 -1.75 0.82 -0.90
C PRO A 56 -1.53 2.10 -0.10
N LEU A 57 -2.04 3.25 -0.57
CA LEU A 57 -1.99 4.52 0.19
C LEU A 57 -2.88 4.49 1.44
N ARG A 58 -4.10 3.95 1.37
CA ARG A 58 -4.97 3.78 2.54
C ARG A 58 -4.38 2.78 3.53
N ASP A 59 -3.81 1.69 3.01
CA ASP A 59 -3.12 0.70 3.81
C ASP A 59 -1.92 1.30 4.54
N LEU A 60 -1.07 2.07 3.85
CA LEU A 60 0.08 2.74 4.45
C LEU A 60 -0.36 3.71 5.57
N TYR A 61 -1.39 4.53 5.32
CA TYR A 61 -1.92 5.44 6.34
C TYR A 61 -2.38 4.69 7.59
N ARG A 62 -3.09 3.58 7.43
CA ARG A 62 -3.54 2.74 8.55
C ARG A 62 -2.37 2.15 9.33
N ILE A 63 -1.35 1.64 8.63
CA ILE A 63 -0.14 1.08 9.26
C ILE A 63 0.58 2.14 10.10
N LEU A 64 0.81 3.32 9.53
CA LEU A 64 1.48 4.43 10.22
C LEU A 64 0.68 4.93 11.41
N LYS A 65 -0.64 5.09 11.26
CA LYS A 65 -1.53 5.49 12.36
C LYS A 65 -1.44 4.51 13.53
N ASN A 66 -1.51 3.20 13.26
CA ASN A 66 -1.41 2.17 14.30
C ASN A 66 -0.04 2.19 14.99
N GLN A 67 1.06 2.39 14.25
CA GLN A 67 2.40 2.51 14.84
C GLN A 67 2.55 3.74 15.74
N ILE A 68 1.99 4.88 15.33
CA ILE A 68 1.99 6.12 16.14
C ILE A 68 1.13 5.95 17.40
N GLU A 69 0.02 5.23 17.33
CA GLU A 69 -0.82 4.93 18.50
C GLU A 69 -0.16 3.92 19.45
N ALA A 70 0.53 2.92 18.91
CA ALA A 70 1.26 1.93 19.69
C ALA A 70 2.47 2.51 20.43
N GLY A 71 3.21 3.44 19.80
CA GLY A 71 4.37 4.09 20.42
C GLY A 71 4.04 5.20 21.43
N ARG A 72 2.75 5.49 21.67
CA ARG A 72 2.26 6.44 22.68
C ARG A 72 1.92 5.79 24.03
N HIS A 73 2.17 4.48 24.17
CA HIS A 73 2.05 3.70 25.41
C HIS A 73 3.43 3.24 25.88
#